data_AF-A0A7J7JSJ2-F1
#
_entry.id   AF-A0A7J7JSJ2-F1
#
_cell.length_a   1.000
_cell.length_b   1.000
_cell.length_c   1.000
_cell.angle_alpha   90.00
_cell.angle_beta   90.00
_cell.angle_gamma   90.00
#
_symmetry.space_group_name_H-M   'P 1'
#
loop_
_entity.id
_entity.type
_entity.pdbx_description
1 polymer ?
#
loop_
_entity_poly.entity_id
_entity_poly.type
_entity_poly.pdbx_seq_one_letter_code
_entity_poly.pdbx_strand_id
1 'polypeptide(L)'
;MLNRNAFLQALIDNLSGRLFSDVSQNNLQSLLADLDVLDSQKWLSCVESPWLEGENRLKSLCDRFSLDFSVYKESFRDYIDEPTKMPKKLMEITAVANTLPVTSADCERGFSIMNNICSDDRNRLLVKRISNLIFLSLVGPPVSQFQPSSYVKLWLRGHRLADDTRTRVASQSCNTRYDRIWKLFG
;
A
#
# COMPACT_ATOMS: atom_id res chain seq x y z
N MET A 1 14.80 7.42 -41.38
CA MET A 1 13.54 7.96 -40.84
C MET A 1 12.70 6.79 -40.35
N LEU A 2 12.41 6.70 -39.04
CA LEU A 2 11.45 5.71 -38.52
C LEU A 2 10.07 5.99 -39.11
N ASN A 3 9.42 4.96 -39.65
CA ASN A 3 8.06 5.08 -40.18
C ASN A 3 7.11 5.41 -39.00
N ARG A 4 6.56 6.62 -39.01
CA ARG A 4 5.67 7.15 -37.96
C ARG A 4 4.49 6.20 -37.68
N ASN A 5 3.93 5.58 -38.71
CA ASN A 5 2.80 4.67 -38.55
C ASN A 5 3.24 3.35 -37.88
N ALA A 6 4.42 2.84 -38.22
CA ALA A 6 4.98 1.65 -37.57
C ALA A 6 5.30 1.90 -36.09
N PHE A 7 5.82 3.10 -35.76
CA PHE A 7 6.06 3.50 -34.37
C PHE A 7 4.77 3.62 -33.55
N LEU A 8 3.74 4.29 -34.10
CA LEU A 8 2.46 4.45 -33.42
C LEU A 8 1.77 3.10 -33.23
N GLN A 9 1.82 2.21 -34.22
CA GLN A 9 1.26 0.87 -34.11
C GLN A 9 1.98 0.06 -33.02
N ALA A 10 3.32 0.05 -33.02
CA ALA A 10 4.09 -0.63 -31.99
C ALA A 10 3.80 -0.09 -30.58
N LEU A 11 3.54 1.22 -30.45
CA LEU A 11 3.18 1.84 -29.18
C LEU A 11 1.77 1.44 -28.74
N ILE A 12 0.80 1.42 -29.65
CA ILE A 12 -0.56 0.93 -29.39
C ILE A 12 -0.52 -0.54 -28.96
N ASP A 13 0.22 -1.38 -29.66
CA ASP A 13 0.32 -2.82 -29.38
C ASP A 13 0.97 -3.06 -28.00
N ASN A 14 2.01 -2.29 -27.65
CA ASN A 14 2.64 -2.37 -26.33
C ASN A 14 1.74 -1.86 -25.20
N LEU A 15 1.01 -0.76 -25.41
CA LEU A 15 0.07 -0.25 -24.42
C LEU A 15 -1.12 -1.19 -24.23
N SER A 16 -1.66 -1.72 -25.32
CA SER A 16 -2.77 -2.68 -25.30
C SER A 16 -2.35 -3.97 -24.64
N GLY A 17 -1.15 -4.48 -24.96
CA GLY A 17 -0.57 -5.65 -24.31
C GLY A 17 -0.24 -5.45 -22.83
N ARG A 18 -0.14 -4.22 -22.33
CA ARG A 18 0.08 -3.94 -20.89
C ARG A 18 -1.21 -3.64 -20.15
N LEU A 19 -2.14 -2.91 -20.76
CA LEU A 19 -3.39 -2.47 -20.14
C LEU A 19 -4.50 -3.53 -20.23
N PHE A 20 -4.50 -4.34 -21.29
CA PHE A 20 -5.54 -5.32 -21.59
C PHE A 20 -4.95 -6.72 -21.80
N SER A 21 -3.85 -7.06 -21.12
CA SER A 21 -3.29 -8.41 -21.26
C SER A 21 -4.30 -9.46 -20.79
N ASP A 22 -4.67 -10.38 -21.69
CA ASP A 22 -5.37 -11.62 -21.33
C ASP A 22 -4.65 -12.35 -20.19
N VAL A 23 -3.33 -12.23 -20.11
CA VAL A 23 -2.51 -12.80 -19.03
C VAL A 23 -2.96 -12.30 -17.64
N SER A 24 -3.23 -11.01 -17.48
CA SER A 24 -3.70 -10.46 -16.20
C SER A 24 -5.12 -10.94 -15.85
N GLN A 25 -6.01 -11.02 -16.84
CA GLN A 25 -7.37 -11.53 -16.65
C GLN A 25 -7.38 -13.03 -16.36
N ASN A 26 -6.56 -13.82 -17.05
CA ASN A 26 -6.40 -15.25 -16.83
C ASN A 26 -5.75 -15.54 -15.46
N ASN A 27 -4.80 -14.71 -15.02
CA ASN A 27 -4.20 -14.82 -13.68
C ASN A 27 -5.21 -14.50 -12.57
N LEU A 28 -6.12 -13.55 -12.81
CA LEU A 28 -7.20 -13.22 -11.89
C LEU A 28 -8.26 -14.33 -11.87
N GLN A 29 -8.68 -14.84 -13.03
CA GLN A 29 -9.64 -15.95 -13.10
C GLN A 29 -9.09 -17.21 -12.43
N SER A 30 -7.81 -17.53 -12.64
CA SER A 30 -7.15 -18.63 -11.91
C SER A 30 -7.07 -18.36 -10.41
N LEU A 31 -6.86 -17.10 -9.97
CA LEU A 31 -6.91 -16.75 -8.55
C LEU A 31 -8.28 -17.04 -7.96
N LEU A 32 -9.34 -16.60 -8.64
CA LEU A 32 -10.71 -16.77 -8.18
C LEU A 32 -11.08 -18.26 -8.13
N ALA A 33 -10.66 -19.05 -9.13
CA ALA A 33 -10.85 -20.49 -9.15
C ALA A 33 -10.10 -21.21 -8.02
N ASP A 34 -8.90 -20.74 -7.66
CA ASP A 34 -8.13 -21.23 -6.51
C ASP A 34 -8.81 -20.84 -5.19
N LEU A 35 -9.36 -19.62 -5.08
CA LEU A 35 -10.06 -19.14 -3.88
C LEU A 35 -11.36 -19.89 -3.60
N ASP A 36 -12.03 -20.41 -4.63
CA ASP A 36 -13.23 -21.23 -4.45
C ASP A 36 -12.96 -22.48 -3.59
N VAL A 37 -11.71 -22.94 -3.47
CA VAL A 37 -11.34 -24.07 -2.60
C VAL A 37 -11.70 -23.83 -1.13
N LEU A 38 -11.77 -22.57 -0.71
CA LEU A 38 -12.13 -22.18 0.66
C LEU A 38 -13.64 -22.33 0.94
N ASP A 39 -14.47 -22.41 -0.10
CA ASP A 39 -15.92 -22.54 0.00
C ASP A 39 -16.36 -23.95 -0.42
N SER A 40 -16.54 -24.83 0.56
CA SER A 40 -16.90 -26.24 0.35
C SER A 40 -18.18 -26.43 -0.49
N GLN A 41 -19.10 -25.46 -0.48
CA GLN A 41 -20.36 -25.57 -1.23
C GLN A 41 -20.16 -25.41 -2.74
N LYS A 42 -19.11 -24.70 -3.17
CA LYS A 42 -18.88 -24.38 -4.59
C LYS A 42 -18.26 -25.51 -5.39
N TRP A 43 -17.53 -26.42 -4.76
CA TRP A 43 -16.68 -27.37 -5.50
C TRP A 43 -16.81 -28.82 -5.08
N LEU A 44 -17.33 -29.15 -3.89
CA LEU A 44 -17.45 -30.55 -3.45
C LEU A 44 -18.42 -31.40 -4.29
N SER A 45 -19.41 -30.77 -4.94
CA SER A 45 -20.42 -31.46 -5.74
C SER A 45 -20.01 -31.67 -7.21
N CYS A 46 -18.94 -31.02 -7.68
CA CYS A 46 -18.62 -30.94 -9.11
C CYS A 46 -17.30 -31.64 -9.51
N VAL A 47 -16.62 -32.33 -8.59
CA VAL A 47 -15.30 -32.92 -8.82
C VAL A 47 -15.28 -34.42 -8.53
N GLU A 48 -14.76 -35.24 -9.46
CA GLU A 48 -14.63 -36.70 -9.32
C GLU A 48 -13.64 -37.12 -8.22
N SER A 49 -12.59 -36.33 -7.97
CA SER A 49 -11.62 -36.50 -6.88
C SER A 49 -11.40 -35.20 -6.11
N PRO A 50 -12.26 -34.89 -5.11
CA PRO A 50 -12.20 -33.63 -4.36
C PRO A 50 -10.85 -33.40 -3.67
N TRP A 51 -10.24 -34.47 -3.14
CA TRP A 51 -8.98 -34.42 -2.40
C TRP A 51 -7.82 -33.91 -3.25
N LEU A 52 -7.64 -34.49 -4.45
CA LEU A 52 -6.48 -34.20 -5.30
C LEU A 52 -6.56 -32.80 -5.89
N GLU A 53 -7.72 -32.45 -6.44
CA GLU A 53 -7.94 -31.14 -7.06
C GLU A 53 -7.93 -30.03 -6.01
N GLY A 54 -8.57 -30.26 -4.85
CA GLY A 54 -8.57 -29.33 -3.73
C GLY A 54 -7.17 -29.07 -3.18
N GLU A 55 -6.35 -30.11 -2.97
CA GLU A 55 -4.97 -29.95 -2.48
C GLU A 55 -4.11 -29.17 -3.49
N ASN A 56 -4.26 -29.42 -4.79
CA ASN A 56 -3.53 -28.70 -5.83
C ASN A 56 -3.87 -27.20 -5.85
N ARG A 57 -5.16 -26.85 -5.74
CA ARG A 57 -5.61 -25.45 -5.66
C ARG A 57 -5.17 -24.78 -4.38
N LEU A 58 -5.27 -25.48 -3.24
CA LEU A 58 -4.76 -24.98 -1.98
C LEU A 58 -3.26 -24.72 -2.05
N LYS A 59 -2.49 -25.61 -2.70
CA LYS A 59 -1.05 -25.42 -2.89
C LYS A 59 -0.75 -24.21 -3.76
N SER A 60 -1.44 -24.04 -4.89
CA SER A 60 -1.34 -22.84 -5.75
C SER A 60 -1.61 -21.56 -4.95
N LEU A 61 -2.66 -21.58 -4.11
CA LEU A 61 -3.02 -20.45 -3.26
C LEU A 61 -1.96 -20.16 -2.19
N CYS A 62 -1.41 -21.19 -1.56
CA CYS A 62 -0.32 -21.06 -0.60
C CYS A 62 0.94 -20.46 -1.26
N ASP A 63 1.32 -20.96 -2.43
CA ASP A 63 2.46 -20.43 -3.18
C ASP A 63 2.25 -18.95 -3.55
N ARG A 64 1.03 -18.56 -3.95
CA ARG A 64 0.67 -17.17 -4.26
C ARG A 64 0.71 -16.24 -3.04
N PHE A 65 0.25 -16.72 -1.88
CA PHE A 65 0.28 -15.94 -0.63
C PHE A 65 1.58 -16.08 0.15
N SER A 66 2.58 -16.80 -0.38
CA SER A 66 3.84 -17.09 0.32
C SER A 66 3.62 -17.77 1.68
N LEU A 67 2.67 -18.71 1.72
CA LEU A 67 2.33 -19.53 2.88
C LEU A 67 2.90 -20.95 2.72
N ASP A 68 3.26 -21.60 3.83
CA ASP A 68 3.75 -22.98 3.80
C ASP A 68 2.58 -23.97 3.71
N PHE A 69 2.40 -24.58 2.53
CA PHE A 69 1.35 -25.58 2.28
C PHE A 69 1.33 -26.73 3.30
N SER A 70 2.50 -27.15 3.81
CA SER A 70 2.58 -28.27 4.76
C SER A 70 1.81 -28.01 6.05
N VAL A 71 1.70 -26.75 6.46
CA VAL A 71 1.00 -26.31 7.68
C VAL A 71 -0.52 -26.43 7.55
N TYR A 72 -1.05 -26.28 6.33
CA TYR A 72 -2.48 -26.19 6.04
C TYR A 72 -3.07 -27.48 5.48
N LYS A 73 -2.25 -28.35 4.90
CA LYS A 73 -2.66 -29.60 4.23
C LYS A 73 -3.54 -30.50 5.11
N GLU A 74 -3.13 -30.76 6.35
CA GLU A 74 -3.89 -31.65 7.24
C GLU A 74 -5.25 -31.05 7.59
N SER A 75 -5.29 -29.77 7.97
CA SER A 75 -6.55 -29.08 8.26
C SER A 75 -7.47 -28.98 7.04
N PHE A 76 -6.90 -28.94 5.83
CA PHE A 76 -7.68 -28.98 4.62
C PHE A 76 -8.33 -30.34 4.35
N ARG A 77 -7.62 -31.44 4.66
CA ARG A 77 -8.20 -32.78 4.57
C ARG A 77 -9.36 -32.96 5.54
N ASP A 78 -9.16 -32.53 6.78
CA ASP A 78 -10.22 -32.54 7.81
C ASP A 78 -11.45 -31.75 7.35
N TYR A 79 -11.25 -30.65 6.62
CA TYR A 79 -12.33 -29.83 6.08
C TYR A 79 -13.08 -30.49 4.90
N ILE A 80 -12.40 -31.29 4.08
CA ILE A 80 -13.07 -32.08 3.03
C ILE A 80 -13.90 -33.20 3.65
N ASP A 81 -13.34 -33.90 4.64
CA ASP A 81 -14.02 -34.97 5.36
C ASP A 81 -15.28 -34.45 6.09
N GLU A 82 -15.17 -33.31 6.76
CA GLU A 82 -16.26 -32.67 7.50
C GLU A 82 -16.47 -31.19 7.10
N PRO A 83 -17.23 -30.92 6.01
CA PRO A 83 -17.37 -29.57 5.45
C PRO A 83 -18.31 -28.65 6.25
N THR A 84 -18.78 -29.07 7.42
CA THR A 84 -19.74 -28.31 8.26
C THR A 84 -19.11 -27.09 8.91
N LYS A 85 -17.80 -27.12 9.20
CA LYS A 85 -17.10 -26.04 9.88
C LYS A 85 -15.69 -25.84 9.34
N MET A 86 -15.41 -24.62 8.89
CA MET A 86 -14.07 -24.22 8.47
C MET A 86 -13.07 -24.26 9.64
N PRO A 87 -11.95 -25.01 9.53
CA PRO A 87 -10.88 -25.01 10.51
C PRO A 87 -10.23 -23.63 10.67
N LYS A 88 -9.77 -23.34 11.90
CA LYS A 88 -9.12 -22.05 12.23
C LYS A 88 -7.95 -21.71 11.31
N LYS A 89 -7.11 -22.69 10.96
CA LYS A 89 -5.97 -22.47 10.06
C LYS A 89 -6.41 -22.04 8.66
N LEU A 90 -7.49 -22.61 8.12
CA LEU A 90 -8.01 -22.19 6.82
C LEU A 90 -8.63 -20.79 6.89
N MET A 91 -9.21 -20.40 8.03
CA MET A 91 -9.70 -19.03 8.23
C MET A 91 -8.59 -17.98 8.12
N GLU A 92 -7.33 -18.33 8.46
CA GLU A 92 -6.19 -17.42 8.25
C GLU A 92 -5.97 -17.14 6.77
N ILE A 93 -6.08 -18.16 5.92
CA ILE A 93 -5.98 -18.02 4.46
C ILE A 93 -7.14 -17.15 3.94
N THR A 94 -8.35 -17.36 4.44
CA THR A 94 -9.50 -16.50 4.11
C THR A 94 -9.29 -15.06 4.54
N ALA A 95 -8.69 -14.83 5.72
CA ALA A 95 -8.37 -13.49 6.18
C ALA A 95 -7.36 -12.80 5.24
N VAL A 96 -6.34 -13.51 4.78
CA VAL A 96 -5.39 -13.01 3.77
C VAL A 96 -6.10 -12.69 2.46
N ALA A 97 -6.94 -13.59 1.96
CA ALA A 97 -7.71 -13.36 0.73
C ALA A 97 -8.60 -12.11 0.83
N ASN A 98 -9.21 -11.87 2.00
CA ASN A 98 -10.05 -10.69 2.26
C ASN A 98 -9.25 -9.37 2.35
N THR A 99 -7.91 -9.41 2.42
CA THR A 99 -7.07 -8.20 2.32
C THR A 99 -6.81 -7.77 0.88
N LEU A 100 -7.17 -8.60 -0.11
CA LEU A 100 -6.97 -8.25 -1.50
C LEU A 100 -7.86 -7.06 -1.89
N PRO A 101 -7.28 -5.99 -2.46
CA PRO A 101 -8.08 -4.86 -2.91
C PRO A 101 -8.94 -5.28 -4.10
N VAL A 102 -10.25 -5.01 -4.01
CA VAL A 102 -11.22 -5.33 -5.07
C VAL A 102 -11.13 -4.34 -6.24
N THR A 103 -10.62 -3.13 -6.00
CA THR A 103 -10.54 -2.07 -7.01
C THR A 103 -9.26 -1.23 -6.87
N SER A 104 -8.93 -0.47 -7.91
CA SER A 104 -7.85 0.52 -7.90
C SER A 104 -8.22 1.82 -7.17
N ALA A 105 -9.43 1.97 -6.63
CA ALA A 105 -9.93 3.23 -6.07
C ALA A 105 -9.05 3.76 -4.93
N ASP A 106 -8.56 2.88 -4.06
CA ASP A 106 -7.66 3.28 -2.97
C ASP A 106 -6.30 3.77 -3.49
N CYS A 107 -5.79 3.17 -4.57
CA CYS A 107 -4.56 3.61 -5.24
C CYS A 107 -4.76 4.98 -5.91
N GLU A 108 -5.88 5.17 -6.61
CA GLU A 108 -6.24 6.44 -7.27
C GLU A 108 -6.39 7.58 -6.27
N ARG A 109 -7.01 7.29 -5.12
CA ARG A 109 -7.05 8.22 -3.98
C ARG A 109 -5.64 8.59 -3.51
N GLY A 110 -4.74 7.62 -3.40
CA GLY A 110 -3.33 7.85 -3.08
C GLY A 110 -2.62 8.76 -4.09
N PHE A 111 -2.87 8.56 -5.39
CA PHE A 111 -2.31 9.41 -6.45
C PHE A 111 -2.87 10.83 -6.43
N SER A 112 -4.17 10.99 -6.16
CA SER A 112 -4.78 12.32 -5.98
C SER A 112 -4.15 13.08 -4.82
N ILE A 113 -3.94 12.41 -3.68
CA ILE A 113 -3.24 12.98 -2.52
C ILE A 113 -1.80 13.34 -2.87
N MET A 114 -1.10 12.49 -3.61
CA MET A 114 0.26 12.76 -4.07
C MET A 114 0.33 14.05 -4.91
N ASN A 115 -0.60 14.26 -5.83
CA ASN A 115 -0.67 15.49 -6.63
C ASN A 115 -0.87 16.74 -5.75
N ASN A 116 -1.62 16.62 -4.65
CA ASN A 116 -1.79 17.72 -3.69
C ASN A 116 -0.54 17.99 -2.86
N ILE A 117 0.32 16.99 -2.64
CA ILE A 117 1.58 17.12 -1.88
C ILE A 117 2.70 17.65 -2.77
N CYS A 118 2.84 17.07 -3.96
CA CYS A 118 3.82 17.42 -4.98
C CYS A 118 3.23 18.47 -5.92
N SER A 119 3.10 19.71 -5.43
CA SER A 119 2.76 20.86 -6.26
C SER A 119 4.02 21.44 -6.92
N ASP A 120 3.86 22.28 -7.95
CA ASP A 120 5.00 22.85 -8.71
C ASP A 120 6.05 23.54 -7.82
N ASP A 121 5.61 24.23 -6.76
CA ASP A 121 6.48 24.87 -5.77
C ASP A 121 7.17 23.88 -4.81
N ARG A 122 6.63 22.67 -4.66
CA ARG A 122 7.06 21.63 -3.70
C ARG A 122 7.67 20.40 -4.38
N ASN A 123 8.27 20.58 -5.56
CA ASN A 123 8.86 19.51 -6.37
C ASN A 123 10.21 18.94 -5.87
N ARG A 124 10.74 19.40 -4.73
CA ARG A 124 12.04 18.97 -4.17
C ARG A 124 11.94 17.95 -3.02
N LEU A 125 10.76 17.42 -2.72
CA LEU A 125 10.60 16.45 -1.65
C LEU A 125 11.22 15.09 -2.03
N LEU A 126 12.00 14.52 -1.12
CA LEU A 126 12.50 13.15 -1.27
C LEU A 126 11.33 12.16 -1.28
N VAL A 127 11.44 11.08 -2.05
CA VAL A 127 10.43 10.00 -2.15
C VAL A 127 9.99 9.50 -0.77
N LYS A 128 10.92 9.31 0.16
CA LYS A 128 10.63 8.91 1.55
C LYS A 128 9.71 9.91 2.27
N ARG A 129 9.89 11.22 2.02
CA ARG A 129 9.06 12.27 2.62
C ARG A 129 7.66 12.27 2.01
N ILE A 130 7.58 12.12 0.69
CA ILE A 130 6.30 12.03 -0.04
C ILE A 130 5.50 10.83 0.47
N SER A 131 6.12 9.65 0.56
CA SER A 131 5.48 8.43 1.08
C SER A 131 4.93 8.63 2.51
N ASN A 132 5.71 9.24 3.40
CA ASN A 132 5.23 9.56 4.76
C ASN A 132 4.04 10.53 4.75
N LEU A 133 4.04 11.55 3.90
CA LEU A 133 2.95 12.53 3.80
C LEU A 133 1.68 11.91 3.20
N ILE A 134 1.82 11.02 2.21
CA ILE A 134 0.71 10.25 1.65
C ILE A 134 0.11 9.36 2.74
N PHE A 135 0.95 8.64 3.50
CA PHE A 135 0.51 7.79 4.61
C PHE A 135 -0.26 8.58 5.67
N LEU A 136 0.28 9.73 6.10
CA LEU A 136 -0.40 10.61 7.06
C LEU A 136 -1.73 11.15 6.51
N SER A 137 -1.79 11.46 5.22
CA SER A 137 -3.02 11.96 4.59
C SER A 137 -4.08 10.86 4.39
N LEU A 138 -3.67 9.61 4.21
CA LEU A 138 -4.58 8.47 4.01
C LEU A 138 -5.12 7.91 5.32
N VAL A 139 -4.24 7.72 6.32
CA VAL A 139 -4.52 6.95 7.54
C VAL A 139 -4.43 7.81 8.80
N GLY A 140 -3.83 9.00 8.71
CA GLY A 140 -3.65 9.88 9.86
C GLY A 140 -4.97 10.40 10.42
N PRO A 141 -4.99 10.74 11.73
CA PRO A 141 -6.17 11.35 12.33
C PRO A 141 -6.46 12.71 11.70
N PRO A 142 -7.73 13.14 11.65
CA PRO A 142 -8.08 14.51 11.31
C PRO A 142 -7.26 15.50 12.14
N VAL A 143 -6.90 16.65 11.56
CA VAL A 143 -6.09 17.67 12.24
C VAL A 143 -6.72 18.10 13.57
N SER A 144 -8.05 18.14 13.65
CA SER A 144 -8.79 18.45 14.88
C SER A 144 -8.63 17.43 16.01
N GLN A 145 -8.32 16.17 15.66
CA GLN A 145 -8.12 15.08 16.61
C GLN A 145 -6.63 14.79 16.87
N PHE A 146 -5.73 15.43 16.11
CA PHE A 146 -4.30 15.25 16.28
C PHE A 146 -3.84 15.88 17.60
N GLN A 147 -3.21 15.06 18.45
CA GLN A 147 -2.66 15.49 19.74
C GLN A 147 -1.13 15.66 19.63
N PRO A 148 -0.63 16.87 19.30
CA PRO A 148 0.80 17.08 19.07
C PRO A 148 1.64 16.95 20.34
N SER A 149 1.03 17.14 21.53
CA SER A 149 1.74 17.29 22.79
C SER A 149 2.66 16.11 23.13
N SER A 150 2.22 14.87 22.85
CA SER A 150 3.02 13.67 23.11
C SER A 150 4.25 13.60 22.20
N TYR A 151 4.09 13.94 20.92
CA TYR A 151 5.18 13.97 19.95
C TYR A 151 6.19 15.07 20.26
N VAL A 152 5.70 16.28 20.59
CA VAL A 152 6.55 17.41 20.97
C VAL A 152 7.37 17.07 22.21
N LYS A 153 6.73 16.52 23.26
CA LYS A 153 7.45 16.09 24.48
C LYS A 153 8.51 15.03 24.18
N LEU A 154 8.23 14.07 23.31
CA LEU A 154 9.21 13.05 22.90
C LEU A 154 10.37 13.67 22.13
N TRP A 155 10.09 14.56 21.17
CA TRP A 155 11.10 15.25 20.38
C TRP A 155 12.04 16.10 21.26
N LEU A 156 11.46 16.79 22.25
CA LEU A 156 12.19 17.60 23.24
C LEU A 156 13.09 16.81 24.19
N ARG A 157 12.95 15.47 24.28
CA ARG A 157 13.92 14.66 25.03
C ARG A 157 15.30 14.65 24.36
N GLY A 158 15.34 14.79 23.04
CA GLY A 158 16.58 14.79 22.25
C GLY A 158 16.92 16.14 21.61
N HIS A 159 16.04 17.14 21.73
CA HIS A 159 16.18 18.43 21.08
C HIS A 159 15.89 19.55 22.07
N ARG A 160 16.49 20.71 21.84
CA ARG A 160 16.35 21.88 22.71
C ARG A 160 15.21 22.76 22.23
N LEU A 161 14.55 23.41 23.17
CA LEU A 161 13.61 24.48 22.86
C LEU A 161 14.37 25.73 22.39
N ALA A 162 13.67 26.60 21.67
CA ALA A 162 14.21 27.89 21.27
C ALA A 162 14.50 28.82 22.47
N ASP A 163 13.84 28.58 23.61
CA ASP A 163 14.01 29.31 24.87
C ASP A 163 14.93 28.57 25.88
N ASP A 164 15.67 27.54 25.43
CA ASP A 164 16.57 26.79 26.29
C ASP A 164 17.76 27.66 26.75
N THR A 165 17.68 28.14 27.99
CA THR A 165 18.66 29.00 28.66
C THR A 165 19.98 28.31 28.97
N ARG A 166 20.08 26.99 28.77
CA ARG A 166 21.33 26.23 28.94
C ARG A 166 22.33 26.44 27.81
N THR A 167 21.91 27.11 26.74
CA THR A 167 22.77 27.54 25.64
C THR A 167 23.14 29.01 25.78
N ARG A 168 24.39 29.33 25.41
CA ARG A 168 24.90 30.69 25.39
C ARG A 168 24.04 31.52 24.44
N VAL A 169 23.19 32.39 25.00
CA VAL A 169 22.43 33.37 24.23
C VAL A 169 23.45 34.17 23.42
N ALA A 170 23.33 34.12 22.09
CA ALA A 170 24.13 34.99 21.24
C ALA A 170 23.82 36.41 21.68
N SER A 171 24.83 37.15 22.15
CA SER A 171 24.68 38.58 22.42
C SER A 171 24.09 39.18 21.16
N GLN A 172 22.91 39.77 21.28
CA GLN A 172 22.23 40.40 20.17
C GLN A 172 23.11 41.57 19.72
N SER A 173 24.03 41.32 18.78
CA SER A 173 24.75 42.40 18.12
C SER A 173 23.67 43.10 17.29
N CYS A 174 23.23 44.26 17.74
CA CYS A 174 22.42 45.14 16.92
C CYS A 174 23.20 45.32 15.60
N ASN A 175 22.70 44.71 14.53
CA ASN A 175 23.33 44.83 13.23
C ASN A 175 22.88 46.18 12.67
N THR A 176 23.55 47.24 13.11
CA THR A 176 23.29 48.64 12.72
C THR A 176 23.54 48.89 11.22
N ARG A 177 23.97 47.86 10.48
CA ARG A 177 24.25 47.89 9.04
C ARG A 177 23.05 48.40 8.22
N TYR A 178 21.83 48.15 8.67
CA TYR A 178 20.62 48.51 7.93
C TYR A 178 19.92 49.78 8.46
N ASP A 179 20.39 50.36 9.58
CA ASP A 179 19.79 51.56 10.19
C ASP A 179 19.76 52.75 9.21
N ARG A 180 20.79 52.86 8.36
CA ARG A 180 20.86 53.90 7.32
C ARG A 180 19.81 53.71 6.23
N ILE A 181 19.43 52.47 5.93
CA ILE A 181 18.40 52.16 4.94
C ILE A 181 17.02 52.50 5.52
N TRP A 182 16.78 52.19 6.79
CA TRP A 182 15.49 52.44 7.42
C TRP A 182 15.19 53.94 7.57
N LYS A 183 16.23 54.76 7.72
CA LYS A 183 16.14 56.23 7.72
C LYS A 183 15.82 56.85 6.36
N LEU A 184 15.92 56.11 5.25
CA LEU A 184 15.55 56.61 3.91
C LEU A 184 14.06 56.45 3.61
N PHE A 185 13.35 55.62 4.38
CA PHE A 185 11.93 55.31 4.18
C PHE A 185 11.04 55.84 5.32
N GLY A 186 11.61 56.59 6.26
CA GLY A 186 10.91 57.24 7.37
C GLY A 186 10.75 58.73 7.15
#